data_AF-U5EP46-F1
#
_entry.id   AF-U5EP46-F1
#
_cell.length_a   1.000
_cell.length_b   1.000
_cell.length_c   1.000
_cell.angle_alpha   90.00
_cell.angle_beta   90.00
_cell.angle_gamma   90.00
#
_symmetry.space_group_name_H-M   'P 1'
#
loop_
_entity.id
_entity.type
_entity.pdbx_description
1 polymer ?
#
loop_
_entity_poly.entity_id
_entity_poly.type
_entity_poly.pdbx_seq_one_letter_code
_entity_poly.pdbx_strand_id
1 'polypeptide(L)' 'MKFILFCGIVLTMMVIITPSNAEICPCPRIYMPVCGTNLRTYSNACELRCEADTVQGRSIHLRQAHEGECEHIKDQSF' A
#
# COMPACT_ATOMS: atom_id res chain seq x y z
N MET A 1 43.52 -3.41 11.48
CA MET A 1 43.38 -2.30 10.51
C MET A 1 42.55 -2.69 9.27
N LYS A 2 42.76 -3.87 8.66
CA LYS A 2 41.93 -4.39 7.54
C LYS A 2 40.44 -4.63 7.89
N PHE A 3 40.15 -5.07 9.12
CA PHE A 3 38.77 -5.34 9.60
C PHE A 3 37.89 -4.10 9.71
N ILE A 4 38.47 -2.94 10.03
CA ILE A 4 37.74 -1.65 10.14
C ILE A 4 37.31 -1.19 8.74
N LEU A 5 38.15 -1.40 7.73
CA LEU A 5 37.83 -1.09 6.34
C LEU A 5 36.67 -1.96 5.81
N PHE A 6 36.68 -3.26 6.11
CA PHE A 6 35.60 -4.18 5.75
C PHE A 6 34.28 -3.83 6.46
N CYS A 7 34.33 -3.48 7.74
CA CYS A 7 33.14 -3.11 8.50
C CYS A 7 32.52 -1.80 7.98
N GLY A 8 33.35 -0.79 7.65
CA GLY A 8 32.90 0.47 7.07
C GLY A 8 32.28 0.32 5.68
N ILE A 9 32.87 -0.53 4.82
CA ILE A 9 32.33 -0.81 3.47
C ILE A 9 31.00 -1.56 3.55
N VAL A 10 30.85 -2.51 4.47
CA VAL A 10 29.59 -3.25 4.65
C VAL A 10 28.48 -2.33 5.16
N LEU A 11 28.78 -1.43 6.11
CA LEU A 11 27.81 -0.48 6.66
C LEU A 11 27.37 0.57 5.64
N THR A 12 28.27 1.07 4.79
CA THR A 12 27.91 2.02 3.72
C THR A 12 27.17 1.36 2.58
N MET A 13 27.52 0.13 2.20
CA MET A 13 26.82 -0.64 1.16
C MET A 13 25.40 -1.04 1.57
N MET A 14 25.13 -1.27 2.87
CA MET A 14 23.78 -1.56 3.35
C MET A 14 22.78 -0.41 3.16
N VAL A 15 23.25 0.84 3.08
CA VAL A 15 22.37 2.01 2.87
C VAL A 15 22.10 2.25 1.37
N ILE A 16 23.04 1.88 0.50
CA ILE A 16 22.97 2.18 -0.94
C ILE A 16 22.22 1.07 -1.71
N ILE A 17 22.16 -0.14 -1.16
CA ILE A 17 21.55 -1.32 -1.81
C ILE A 17 20.10 -1.54 -1.36
N THR A 18 19.55 -0.76 -0.41
CA THR A 18 18.12 -0.91 -0.07
C THR A 18 17.28 -0.42 -1.25
N PRO A 19 16.50 -1.29 -1.92
CA PRO A 19 15.54 -0.80 -2.88
C PRO A 19 14.51 0.00 -2.10
N SER A 20 14.40 1.30 -2.40
CA SER A 20 13.23 2.06 -2.00
C SER A 20 12.08 1.53 -2.83
N ASN A 21 11.39 0.51 -2.31
CA ASN A 21 10.14 -0.01 -2.86
C ASN A 21 9.00 1.02 -2.71
N ALA A 22 9.26 2.30 -2.98
CA ALA A 22 8.24 3.30 -3.21
C ALA A 22 7.59 2.93 -4.55
N GLU A 23 6.65 2.00 -4.49
CA GLU A 23 5.83 1.59 -5.63
C GLU A 23 5.09 2.83 -6.12
N ILE A 24 5.55 3.36 -7.26
CA ILE A 24 4.95 4.56 -7.85
C ILE A 24 3.55 4.17 -8.28
N CYS A 25 2.55 4.80 -7.67
CA CYS A 25 1.14 4.63 -7.96
C CYS A 25 0.60 5.90 -8.65
N PRO A 26 0.66 6.00 -9.99
CA PRO A 26 0.19 7.17 -10.72
C PRO A 26 -1.34 7.14 -10.85
N CYS A 27 -2.06 7.61 -9.83
CA CYS A 27 -3.52 7.72 -9.86
C CYS A 27 -4.01 9.17 -10.02
N PRO A 28 -5.10 9.38 -10.77
CA PRO A 28 -5.75 10.69 -10.83
C PRO A 28 -6.36 11.03 -9.46
N ARG A 29 -6.39 12.33 -9.11
CA ARG A 29 -7.04 12.81 -7.88
C ARG A 29 -8.54 13.03 -8.07
N ILE A 30 -9.22 12.05 -8.65
CA ILE A 30 -10.68 12.06 -8.85
C ILE A 30 -11.32 11.27 -7.71
N TYR A 31 -12.34 11.85 -7.09
CA TYR A 31 -13.13 11.19 -6.06
C TYR A 31 -14.28 10.41 -6.70
N MET A 32 -14.13 9.10 -6.79
CA MET A 32 -15.13 8.12 -7.24
C MET A 32 -14.99 6.89 -6.35
N PRO A 33 -15.51 6.93 -5.11
CA PRO A 33 -15.13 6.00 -4.07
C PRO A 33 -15.52 4.56 -4.39
N VAL A 34 -14.72 3.62 -3.90
CA VAL A 34 -14.97 2.18 -3.98
C VAL A 34 -14.71 1.50 -2.64
N CYS A 35 -15.42 0.42 -2.34
CA CYS A 35 -15.22 -0.35 -1.13
C CYS A 35 -14.32 -1.56 -1.43
N GLY A 36 -13.26 -1.74 -0.64
CA GLY A 36 -12.40 -2.92 -0.71
C GLY A 36 -12.95 -4.11 0.05
N THR A 37 -12.48 -5.32 -0.26
CA THR A 37 -12.80 -6.57 0.48
C THR A 37 -12.35 -6.53 1.94
N ASN A 38 -11.51 -5.57 2.30
CA ASN A 38 -11.06 -5.28 3.67
C ASN A 38 -11.95 -4.26 4.40
N LEU A 39 -13.12 -3.90 3.85
CA LEU A 39 -14.05 -2.91 4.40
C LEU A 39 -13.45 -1.51 4.54
N ARG A 40 -12.43 -1.18 3.74
CA ARG A 40 -11.87 0.18 3.64
C ARG A 40 -12.34 0.85 2.36
N THR A 41 -12.76 2.11 2.48
CA THR A 41 -13.07 2.98 1.34
C THR A 41 -11.77 3.49 0.71
N TYR A 42 -11.68 3.41 -0.61
CA TYR A 42 -10.60 3.99 -1.42
C TYR A 42 -11.17 5.14 -2.26
N SER A 43 -10.41 6.23 -2.44
CA SER A 43 -10.88 7.44 -3.15
C SER A 43 -11.30 7.16 -4.59
N ASN A 44 -10.68 6.15 -5.20
CA ASN A 44 -11.05 5.61 -6.51
C ASN A 44 -10.48 4.20 -6.73
N ALA A 45 -10.97 3.54 -7.78
CA ALA A 45 -10.51 2.21 -8.17
C ALA A 45 -9.02 2.14 -8.58
N CYS A 46 -8.38 3.26 -8.93
CA CYS A 46 -6.93 3.27 -9.18
C CYS A 46 -6.17 3.13 -7.85
N GLU A 47 -6.51 3.93 -6.84
CA GLU A 47 -5.87 3.87 -5.52
C GLU A 47 -6.05 2.50 -4.84
N LEU A 48 -7.24 1.89 -4.98
CA LEU A 48 -7.47 0.52 -4.51
C LEU A 48 -6.50 -0.47 -5.16
N ARG A 49 -6.32 -0.40 -6.48
CA ARG A 49 -5.43 -1.31 -7.22
C ARG A 49 -3.98 -1.16 -6.78
N CYS A 50 -3.53 0.07 -6.56
CA CYS A 50 -2.18 0.28 -6.04
C CYS A 50 -1.98 -0.33 -4.66
N GLU A 51 -2.93 -0.19 -3.74
CA GLU A 51 -2.82 -0.87 -2.45
C GLU A 51 -2.87 -2.39 -2.63
N ALA A 52 -3.69 -2.90 -3.56
CA ALA A 52 -3.78 -4.33 -3.86
C ALA A 52 -2.48 -4.92 -4.41
N ASP A 53 -1.68 -4.13 -5.13
CA ASP A 53 -0.39 -4.55 -5.69
C ASP A 53 0.74 -4.60 -4.65
N THR A 54 0.58 -3.96 -3.49
CA THR A 54 1.55 -4.04 -2.38
C THR A 54 1.63 -5.45 -1.78
N VAL A 55 2.72 -5.73 -1.05
CA VAL A 55 2.87 -6.99 -0.30
C VAL A 55 1.69 -7.21 0.67
N GLN A 56 1.24 -6.14 1.32
CA GLN A 56 0.14 -6.16 2.27
C GLN A 56 -1.19 -6.43 1.56
N GLY A 57 -1.48 -5.73 0.46
CA GLY A 57 -2.68 -5.92 -0.34
C GLY A 57 -2.80 -7.34 -0.89
N ARG A 58 -1.70 -7.89 -1.42
CA ARG A 58 -1.64 -9.29 -1.89
C ARG A 58 -1.87 -10.28 -0.74
N SER A 59 -1.30 -10.04 0.44
CA SER A 59 -1.44 -10.93 1.60
C SER A 59 -2.88 -11.07 2.09
N ILE A 60 -3.71 -10.04 1.90
CA ILE A 60 -5.14 -10.08 2.29
C ILE A 60 -6.07 -10.34 1.11
N HIS A 61 -5.52 -10.60 -0.08
CA HIS A 61 -6.27 -10.73 -1.33
C HIS A 61 -7.23 -9.53 -1.54
N LEU A 62 -6.68 -8.32 -1.40
CA LEU A 62 -7.44 -7.09 -1.55
C LEU A 62 -8.02 -6.98 -2.96
N ARG A 63 -9.34 -6.83 -3.04
CA ARG A 63 -10.09 -6.59 -4.27
C ARG A 63 -11.15 -5.54 -4.02
N GLN A 64 -11.70 -4.98 -5.08
CA GLN A 64 -12.93 -4.19 -4.98
C GLN A 64 -14.09 -5.13 -4.61
N ALA A 65 -14.83 -4.79 -3.56
CA ALA A 65 -16.05 -5.46 -3.14
C ALA A 65 -17.27 -4.90 -3.89
N HIS A 66 -17.45 -3.57 -3.85
CA HIS A 66 -18.51 -2.86 -4.57
C HIS A 66 -18.12 -1.41 -4.89
N GLU A 67 -18.89 -0.77 -5.76
CA GLU A 67 -18.82 0.68 -6.02
C GLU A 67 -19.34 1.48 -4.83
N GLY A 68 -18.85 2.70 -4.64
CA GLY A 68 -19.22 3.57 -3.51
C GLY A 68 -18.37 3.34 -2.26
N GLU A 69 -18.59 4.17 -1.24
CA GLU A 69 -17.91 4.03 0.06
C GLU A 69 -18.37 2.75 0.77
N CYS A 70 -17.51 2.17 1.62
CA CYS A 70 -17.96 1.11 2.51
C CYS A 70 -19.00 1.65 3.49
N GLU A 71 -20.08 0.90 3.68
CA GLU A 71 -21.08 1.21 4.69
C GLU A 71 -20.47 0.94 6.07
N HIS A 72 -20.03 1.99 6.76
CA HIS A 72 -19.77 1.88 8.19
C HIS A 72 -21.11 1.56 8.83
N ILE A 73 -21.20 0.42 9.54
CA ILE A 73 -22.35 0.04 10.35
C ILE A 73 -22.68 1.23 11.28
N LYS A 74 -23.57 2.10 10.84
CA LYS A 74 -24.14 3.22 11.60
C LYS A 74 -25.63 3.08 11.77
N ASP A 75 -26.18 1.90 11.51
CA ASP A 75 -27.59 1.60 11.70
C ASP A 75 -27.75 0.26 12.43
N GLN A 76 -27.47 0.28 13.74
CA GLN A 76 -28.22 -0.52 14.72
C GLN A 76 -29.23 0.38 15.45
N SER A 77 -29.94 1.22 14.70
CA SER A 77 -31.01 2.06 15.26
C SER A 77 -32.16 2.24 14.27
N PHE A 78 -32.98 1.20 14.14
CA PHE A 78 -34.42 1.29 14.42
C PHE A 78 -34.95 -0.10 14.79
#